data_AF-A0A0A0LQ14-F1
#
_entry.id   AF-A0A0A0LQ14-F1
#
_cell.length_a   1.000
_cell.length_b   1.000
_cell.length_c   1.000
_cell.angle_alpha   90.00
_cell.angle_beta   90.00
_cell.angle_gamma   90.00
#
_symmetry.space_group_name_H-M   'P 1'
#
loop_
_entity.id
_entity.type
_entity.pdbx_description
1 polymer ?
#
loop_
_entity_poly.entity_id
_entity_poly.type
_entity_poly.pdbx_seq_one_letter_code
_entity_poly.pdbx_strand_id
1 'polypeptide(L)'
;MWKLKVSEGWETSENDHVGRQYWKFDTNLTPSEEEKAQIQKFCNEFYRNRFRAKHSSDLLMRFQLRKENNGDEVKLPRQIKITSEEEINEEAIEKTLRRGIRFYSTLQTQDGFWPGDYGGPLFLLPALVNF
;
A
#
# COMPACT_ATOMS: atom_id res chain seq x y z
N MET A 1 6.71 4.53 -15.56
CA MET A 1 6.30 3.71 -14.40
C MET A 1 4.93 4.17 -13.91
N TRP A 2 4.08 3.25 -13.44
CA TRP A 2 2.86 3.65 -12.71
C TRP A 2 3.23 4.28 -11.37
N LYS A 3 2.75 5.50 -11.11
CA LYS A 3 2.96 6.23 -9.86
C LYS A 3 1.61 6.55 -9.21
N LEU A 4 1.51 6.31 -7.90
CA LEU A 4 0.39 6.75 -7.10
C LEU A 4 0.45 8.28 -6.98
N LYS A 5 -0.67 8.93 -7.31
CA LYS A 5 -0.89 10.35 -7.07
C LYS A 5 -1.92 10.50 -5.98
N VAL A 6 -1.64 11.41 -5.05
CA VAL A 6 -2.45 11.67 -3.86
C VAL A 6 -2.73 13.16 -3.79
N SER A 7 -3.95 13.54 -3.38
CA SER A 7 -4.31 14.93 -3.09
C SER A 7 -4.13 15.91 -4.26
N GLU A 8 -4.23 15.36 -5.48
CA GLU A 8 -4.15 16.09 -6.75
C GLU A 8 -5.38 15.72 -7.60
N GLY A 9 -5.79 16.59 -8.52
CA GLY A 9 -6.90 16.34 -9.43
C GLY A 9 -6.99 17.38 -10.54
N TRP A 10 -7.84 17.12 -11.53
CA TRP A 10 -8.10 18.05 -12.64
C TRP A 10 -9.53 18.59 -12.62
N GLU A 11 -10.42 17.92 -11.89
CA GLU A 11 -11.79 18.30 -11.62
C GLU A 11 -11.89 19.41 -10.55
N THR A 12 -13.04 20.07 -10.45
CA THR A 12 -13.30 21.00 -9.34
C THR A 12 -13.43 20.25 -8.01
N SER A 13 -12.85 20.79 -6.94
CA SER A 13 -12.90 20.22 -5.60
C SER A 13 -13.25 21.30 -4.57
N GLU A 14 -14.10 20.92 -3.60
CA GLU A 14 -14.45 21.75 -2.43
C GLU A 14 -13.50 21.52 -1.24
N ASN A 15 -12.55 20.58 -1.36
CA ASN A 15 -11.64 20.16 -0.29
C ASN A 15 -10.18 20.04 -0.75
N ASP A 16 -9.81 20.76 -1.82
CA ASP A 16 -8.46 20.74 -2.41
C ASP A 16 -7.95 19.32 -2.71
N HIS A 17 -8.85 18.42 -3.09
CA HIS A 17 -8.60 17.00 -3.38
C HIS A 17 -8.04 16.17 -2.22
N VAL A 18 -8.04 16.66 -0.98
CA VAL A 18 -7.57 15.92 0.19
C VAL A 18 -8.25 14.55 0.27
N GLY A 19 -7.46 13.49 0.48
CA GLY A 19 -7.95 12.10 0.51
C GLY A 19 -8.10 11.42 -0.85
N ARG A 20 -7.89 12.14 -1.96
CA ARG A 20 -7.95 11.55 -3.31
C ARG A 20 -6.71 10.72 -3.60
N GLN A 21 -6.91 9.61 -4.30
CA GLN A 21 -5.83 8.80 -4.85
C GLN A 21 -6.15 8.34 -6.28
N TYR A 22 -5.15 8.28 -7.16
CA TYR A 22 -5.27 7.67 -8.49
C TYR A 22 -3.91 7.25 -9.03
N TRP A 23 -3.90 6.35 -10.02
CA TRP A 23 -2.68 5.91 -10.69
C TRP A 23 -2.46 6.71 -11.96
N LYS A 24 -1.25 7.24 -12.14
CA LYS A 24 -0.80 7.89 -13.38
C LYS A 24 0.43 7.18 -13.91
N PHE A 25 0.45 6.90 -15.21
CA PHE A 25 1.67 6.44 -15.86
C PHE A 25 2.60 7.62 -16.13
N ASP A 26 3.82 7.55 -15.62
CA ASP A 26 4.84 8.58 -15.78
C ASP A 26 5.99 8.06 -16.66
N THR A 27 6.22 8.70 -17.81
CA THR A 27 7.28 8.33 -18.77
C THR A 27 8.66 8.81 -18.34
N ASN A 28 8.75 9.79 -17.44
CA ASN A 28 10.00 10.41 -17.01
C ASN A 28 10.62 9.68 -15.82
N LEU A 29 9.83 8.85 -15.12
CA LEU A 29 10.32 8.02 -14.02
C LEU A 29 11.01 6.76 -14.55
N THR A 30 12.32 6.70 -14.34
CA THR A 30 13.15 5.51 -14.56
C THR A 30 13.46 4.88 -13.21
N PRO A 31 12.82 3.75 -12.85
CA PRO A 31 13.08 3.07 -11.58
C PRO A 31 14.47 2.44 -11.59
N SER A 32 15.10 2.28 -10.42
CA SER A 32 16.33 1.51 -10.29
C SER A 32 16.12 0.04 -10.64
N GLU A 33 17.20 -0.70 -10.87
CA GLU A 33 17.11 -2.14 -11.13
C GLU A 33 16.51 -2.91 -9.94
N GLU A 34 16.81 -2.49 -8.70
CA GLU A 34 16.16 -3.07 -7.51
C GLU A 34 14.65 -2.80 -7.50
N GLU A 35 14.23 -1.58 -7.85
CA GLU A 35 12.81 -1.23 -7.92
C GLU A 35 12.10 -2.05 -9.00
N LYS A 36 12.69 -2.18 -10.18
CA LYS A 36 12.15 -3.02 -11.26
C LYS A 36 12.01 -4.47 -10.82
N ALA A 37 13.03 -5.03 -10.17
CA ALA A 37 12.99 -6.40 -9.66
C ALA A 37 11.88 -6.58 -8.61
N GLN A 38 11.71 -5.63 -7.71
CA GLN A 38 10.70 -5.67 -6.66
C GLN A 38 9.28 -5.54 -7.24
N ILE A 39 9.07 -4.63 -8.21
CA ILE A 39 7.80 -4.48 -8.93
C ILE A 39 7.47 -5.76 -9.71
N GLN A 40 8.45 -6.32 -10.42
CA GLN A 40 8.25 -7.58 -11.16
C GLN A 40 7.87 -8.73 -10.23
N LYS A 41 8.46 -8.79 -9.02
CA LYS A 41 8.09 -9.76 -7.99
C LYS A 41 6.63 -9.62 -7.59
N PHE A 42 6.13 -8.40 -7.36
CA PHE A 42 4.72 -8.16 -7.04
C PHE A 42 3.79 -8.61 -8.18
N CYS A 43 4.13 -8.26 -9.42
CA CYS A 43 3.37 -8.69 -10.60
C CYS A 43 3.31 -10.21 -10.73
N ASN A 44 4.44 -10.89 -10.53
CA ASN A 44 4.53 -12.35 -10.58
C ASN A 44 3.69 -13.01 -9.46
N GLU A 45 3.73 -12.44 -8.26
CA GLU A 45 2.95 -12.94 -7.12
C GLU A 45 1.44 -12.80 -7.35
N PHE A 46 0.99 -11.64 -7.84
CA PHE A 46 -0.40 -11.44 -8.25
C PHE A 46 -0.79 -12.44 -9.34
N TYR A 47 0.02 -12.55 -10.40
CA TYR A 47 -0.28 -13.45 -11.50
C TYR A 47 -0.44 -14.91 -11.03
N ARG A 48 0.47 -15.40 -10.17
CA ARG A 48 0.40 -16.76 -9.62
C ARG A 48 -0.84 -16.98 -8.75
N ASN A 49 -1.29 -15.96 -8.02
CA ASN A 49 -2.37 -16.08 -7.04
C ASN A 49 -3.74 -15.58 -7.53
N ARG A 50 -3.86 -14.99 -8.72
CA ARG A 50 -5.08 -14.33 -9.25
C ARG A 50 -6.37 -15.14 -9.24
N PHE A 51 -6.29 -16.46 -9.06
CA PHE A 51 -7.47 -17.33 -8.92
C PHE A 51 -7.82 -17.68 -7.47
N ARG A 52 -6.87 -17.54 -6.53
CA ARG A 52 -7.04 -17.77 -5.09
C ARG A 52 -7.26 -16.47 -4.32
N ALA A 53 -6.47 -15.44 -4.64
CA ALA A 53 -6.60 -14.09 -4.12
C ALA A 53 -6.79 -13.14 -5.31
N LYS A 54 -7.96 -12.49 -5.36
CA LYS A 54 -8.37 -11.67 -6.51
C LYS A 54 -7.82 -10.24 -6.44
N HIS A 55 -7.47 -9.77 -5.24
CA HIS A 55 -6.95 -8.42 -4.99
C HIS A 55 -5.43 -8.35 -5.15
N SER A 56 -4.93 -7.14 -5.43
CA SER A 56 -3.50 -6.85 -5.60
C SER A 56 -2.71 -6.76 -4.28
N SER A 57 -3.43 -6.73 -3.14
CA SER A 57 -2.87 -6.56 -1.78
C SER A 57 -2.09 -5.25 -1.57
N ASP A 58 -2.32 -4.24 -2.41
CA ASP A 58 -1.66 -2.92 -2.33
C ASP A 58 -0.13 -2.95 -2.38
N LEU A 59 0.51 -4.04 -2.86
CA LEU A 59 1.95 -4.20 -2.69
C LEU A 59 2.76 -3.08 -3.36
N LEU A 60 2.36 -2.66 -4.57
CA LEU A 60 2.99 -1.55 -5.28
C LEU A 60 2.74 -0.20 -4.59
N MET A 61 1.52 0.04 -4.11
CA MET A 61 1.14 1.25 -3.38
C MET A 61 1.96 1.39 -2.09
N ARG A 62 2.00 0.31 -1.27
CA ARG A 62 2.75 0.27 -0.01
C ARG A 62 4.24 0.46 -0.24
N PHE A 63 4.78 -0.10 -1.32
CA PHE A 63 6.17 0.08 -1.70
C PHE A 63 6.50 1.54 -2.03
N GLN A 64 5.68 2.22 -2.84
CA GLN A 64 5.90 3.63 -3.18
C GLN A 64 5.76 4.55 -1.97
N LEU A 65 4.70 4.41 -1.17
CA LEU A 65 4.48 5.27 0.01
C LEU A 65 5.56 5.07 1.06
N ARG A 66 5.94 3.81 1.35
CA ARG A 66 7.03 3.52 2.27
C ARG A 66 8.33 4.19 1.82
N LYS A 67 8.64 4.15 0.53
CA LYS A 67 9.83 4.81 -0.01
C LYS A 67 9.75 6.33 0.10
N GLU A 68 8.63 6.94 -0.32
CA GLU A 68 8.45 8.40 -0.28
C GLU A 68 8.47 8.96 1.16
N ASN A 69 8.03 8.17 2.14
CA ASN A 69 8.00 8.54 3.55
C ASN A 69 9.28 8.17 4.34
N ASN A 70 10.37 7.81 3.66
CA ASN A 70 11.60 7.30 4.30
C ASN A 70 11.32 6.14 5.28
N GLY A 71 10.32 5.31 4.98
CA GLY A 71 9.82 4.26 5.87
C GLY A 71 10.82 3.13 6.14
N ASP A 72 11.93 3.07 5.41
CA ASP A 72 13.04 2.17 5.68
C ASP A 72 13.91 2.67 6.85
N GLU A 73 13.88 3.97 7.16
CA GLU A 73 14.50 4.54 8.37
C GLU A 73 13.68 4.26 9.64
N VAL A 74 12.39 3.94 9.47
CA VAL A 74 11.49 3.63 10.58
C VAL A 74 11.82 2.27 11.18
N LYS A 75 12.44 2.31 12.37
CA LYS A 75 12.80 1.11 13.14
C LYS A 75 11.56 0.40 13.67
N LEU A 76 11.23 -0.73 13.07
CA LEU A 76 10.17 -1.60 13.57
C LEU A 76 10.70 -2.51 14.71
N PRO A 77 10.03 -2.59 15.87
CA PRO A 77 10.33 -3.58 16.90
C PRO A 77 10.38 -4.99 16.32
N ARG A 78 11.23 -5.86 16.90
CA ARG A 78 11.32 -7.26 16.48
C ARG A 78 9.94 -7.91 16.61
N GLN A 79 9.52 -8.62 15.57
CA GLN A 79 8.26 -9.37 15.62
C GLN A 79 8.35 -10.46 16.69
N ILE A 80 7.37 -10.48 17.56
CA ILE A 80 7.16 -11.56 18.52
C ILE A 80 6.21 -12.56 17.86
N LYS A 81 6.57 -13.84 17.90
CA LYS A 81 5.70 -14.93 17.49
C LYS A 81 5.09 -15.50 18.76
N ILE A 82 3.79 -15.37 18.88
CA ILE A 82 2.99 -15.96 19.95
C ILE A 82 2.40 -17.25 19.39
N THR A 83 2.63 -18.37 20.06
CA THR A 83 2.17 -19.71 19.65
C THR A 83 1.07 -20.27 20.55
N SER A 84 0.87 -19.67 21.73
CA SER A 84 -0.22 -20.01 22.64
C SER A 84 -0.73 -18.76 23.39
N GLU A 85 -1.90 -18.85 24.01
CA GLU A 85 -2.50 -17.72 24.74
C GLU A 85 -1.71 -17.37 26.02
N GLU A 86 -1.02 -18.33 26.63
CA GLU A 86 -0.21 -18.13 27.83
C GLU A 86 1.03 -17.27 27.58
N GLU A 87 1.48 -17.16 26.33
CA GLU A 87 2.59 -16.29 25.93
C GLU A 87 2.17 -14.81 25.78
N ILE A 88 0.86 -14.52 25.83
CA ILE A 88 0.33 -13.15 25.74
C ILE A 88 0.56 -12.43 27.08
N ASN A 89 1.49 -11.49 27.07
CA ASN A 89 1.77 -10.59 28.18
C ASN A 89 1.86 -9.13 27.71
N GLU A 90 1.95 -8.20 28.67
CA GLU A 90 1.95 -6.76 28.40
C GLU A 90 3.09 -6.34 27.48
N GLU A 91 4.31 -6.87 27.67
CA GLU A 91 5.46 -6.57 26.82
C GLU A 91 5.24 -7.05 25.37
N ALA A 92 4.64 -8.24 25.20
CA ALA A 92 4.32 -8.79 23.90
C ALA A 92 3.27 -7.95 23.17
N ILE A 93 2.25 -7.50 23.90
CA ILE A 93 1.21 -6.60 23.40
C ILE A 93 1.83 -5.25 22.99
N GLU A 94 2.60 -4.62 23.88
CA GLU A 94 3.21 -3.32 23.63
C GLU A 94 4.12 -3.34 22.39
N LYS A 95 5.02 -4.33 22.30
CA LYS A 95 5.93 -4.47 21.15
C LYS A 95 5.16 -4.71 19.86
N THR A 96 4.11 -5.52 19.89
CA THR A 96 3.27 -5.81 18.72
C THR A 96 2.50 -4.57 18.27
N LEU A 97 1.88 -3.84 19.20
CA LEU A 97 1.16 -2.59 18.90
C LEU A 97 2.10 -1.52 18.36
N ARG A 98 3.25 -1.28 19.02
CA ARG A 98 4.26 -0.32 18.53
C ARG A 98 4.76 -0.68 17.14
N ARG A 99 4.93 -1.97 16.85
CA ARG A 99 5.32 -2.45 15.53
C ARG A 99 4.24 -2.16 14.49
N GLY A 100 2.97 -2.44 14.79
CA GLY A 100 1.84 -2.16 13.91
C GLY A 100 1.71 -0.67 13.61
N ILE A 101 1.69 0.17 14.65
CA ILE A 101 1.54 1.63 14.52
C ILE A 101 2.70 2.22 13.70
N ARG A 102 3.96 1.84 14.00
CA ARG A 102 5.12 2.31 13.23
C ARG A 102 5.11 1.81 11.79
N PHE A 103 4.56 0.63 11.52
CA PHE A 103 4.42 0.15 10.15
C PHE A 103 3.41 1.00 9.39
N TYR A 104 2.20 1.19 9.94
CA TYR A 104 1.16 1.96 9.28
C TYR A 104 1.52 3.44 9.14
N SER A 105 2.31 4.02 10.06
CA SER A 105 2.80 5.40 9.90
C SER A 105 3.66 5.60 8.65
N THR A 106 4.34 4.54 8.15
CA THR A 106 5.09 4.64 6.87
C THR A 106 4.21 4.75 5.64
N LEU A 107 2.90 4.54 5.78
CA LEU A 107 1.94 4.54 4.69
C LEU A 107 1.02 5.77 4.69
N GLN A 108 1.17 6.67 5.66
CA GLN A 108 0.37 7.89 5.75
C GLN A 108 0.82 8.89 4.67
N THR A 109 -0.11 9.54 3.99
CA THR A 109 0.20 10.63 3.06
C THR A 109 0.56 11.92 3.80
N GLN A 110 1.10 12.90 3.07
CA GLN A 110 1.47 14.20 3.64
C GLN A 110 0.27 15.00 4.19
N ASP A 111 -0.91 14.84 3.59
CA ASP A 111 -2.18 15.41 4.05
C ASP A 111 -2.92 14.50 5.05
N GLY A 112 -2.29 13.40 5.49
CA GLY A 112 -2.67 12.67 6.69
C GLY A 112 -3.60 11.47 6.48
N PHE A 113 -4.06 11.17 5.26
CA PHE A 113 -4.88 9.99 5.01
C PHE A 113 -4.03 8.74 4.71
N TRP A 114 -4.67 7.58 4.69
CA TRP A 114 -4.06 6.32 4.31
C TRP A 114 -4.65 5.83 2.99
N PRO A 115 -3.85 5.80 1.90
CA PRO A 115 -4.27 5.22 0.64
C PRO A 115 -4.56 3.72 0.80
N GLY A 116 -5.50 3.22 0.01
CA GLY A 116 -5.85 1.79 0.00
C GLY A 116 -6.74 1.40 -1.17
N ASP A 117 -6.49 0.25 -1.77
CA ASP A 117 -7.38 -0.36 -2.77
C ASP A 117 -8.67 -0.79 -2.08
N TYR A 118 -9.75 -0.06 -2.37
CA TYR A 118 -11.11 -0.35 -1.90
C TYR A 118 -11.93 -1.07 -2.98
N GLY A 119 -11.28 -1.93 -3.76
CA GLY A 119 -11.94 -2.87 -4.66
C GLY A 119 -12.53 -4.07 -3.93
N GLY A 120 -12.83 -5.12 -4.69
CA GLY A 120 -13.33 -6.39 -4.15
C GLY A 120 -14.48 -6.95 -4.97
N PRO A 121 -15.59 -6.19 -5.16
CA PRO A 121 -16.70 -6.65 -5.98
C PRO A 121 -16.27 -6.88 -7.44
N LEU A 122 -16.40 -8.12 -7.92
CA LEU A 122 -15.97 -8.51 -9.28
C LEU A 122 -17.02 -8.21 -10.37
N PHE A 123 -18.10 -7.52 -10.01
CA PHE A 123 -19.19 -7.17 -10.92
C PHE A 123 -19.30 -5.66 -11.20
N LEU A 124 -18.44 -4.82 -10.60
CA LEU A 124 -18.45 -3.37 -10.85
C LEU A 124 -17.80 -3.01 -12.20
N LEU A 125 -16.65 -3.63 -12.51
CA LEU A 125 -15.91 -3.33 -13.74
C LEU A 125 -16.64 -3.73 -15.04
N PRO A 126 -17.37 -4.86 -15.12
CA PRO A 126 -18.14 -5.20 -16.31
C PRO A 126 -19.12 -4.10 -16.76
N ALA A 127 -19.70 -3.33 -15.84
CA ALA A 127 -20.60 -2.22 -16.19
C ALA A 127 -19.87 -1.00 -16.81
N LEU A 128 -18.54 -0.91 -16.66
CA LEU A 128 -17.71 0.17 -17.22
C LEU A 128 -17.16 -0.16 -18.61
N VAL A 129 -17.26 -1.42 -19.02
CA VAL A 129 -16.83 -1.88 -20.35
C VAL A 129 -18.10 -2.11 -21.18
N ASN A 130 -18.49 -1.11 -21.95
CA ASN A 130 -19.56 -1.29 -22.94
C ASN A 130 -19.09 -2.28 -24.02
N PHE A 131 -19.90 -3.30 -24.29
CA PHE A 131 -19.75 -4.18 -25.44
C PHE A 131 -20.40 -3.58 -26.69
#